data_AF-A0A822B0U5-F1
#
_entry.id   AF-A0A822B0U5-F1
#
_cell.length_a   1.000
_cell.length_b   1.000
_cell.length_c   1.000
_cell.angle_alpha   90.00
_cell.angle_beta   90.00
_cell.angle_gamma   90.00
#
_symmetry.space_group_name_H-M   'P 1'
#
loop_
_entity.id
_entity.type
_entity.pdbx_description
1 polymer ?
#
loop_
_entity_poly.entity_id
_entity_poly.type
_entity_poly.pdbx_seq_one_letter_code
_entity_poly.pdbx_strand_id
1 'polypeptide(L)'
;MNHATKIRNKVTVPEFYSNKIAIRRNHFNPLFYGGKLFQQYLVYAYARYEANRMTYIRNNQKTLRVESYKGLLDHINSISRDNKARVGNIFILPSTFVGGPRFMSKLYQDNMAMVRKFGRPDLFITFTCNPKWEEIKSELKAFQNSSDRPDLVTRVFRLKLKEFLDDIVKRKIFGEILAYVYVIEHQKRGLSHAHCLFTLSNEDKIKRADDVDNIISAELPD
;
A
#
# COMPACT_ATOMS: atom_id res chain seq x y z
N MET A 1 15.12 -39.13 -2.66
CA MET A 1 13.70 -38.86 -2.96
C MET A 1 13.61 -37.58 -3.79
N ASN A 2 13.24 -37.69 -5.06
CA ASN A 2 13.13 -36.57 -6.00
C ASN A 2 11.90 -35.72 -5.67
N HIS A 3 12.08 -34.50 -5.15
CA HIS A 3 11.00 -33.52 -5.14
C HIS A 3 10.77 -33.02 -6.57
N ALA A 4 9.91 -33.70 -7.31
CA ALA A 4 9.39 -33.21 -8.57
C ALA A 4 8.77 -31.83 -8.34
N THR A 5 9.40 -30.79 -8.89
CA THR A 5 8.89 -29.43 -8.85
C THR A 5 7.58 -29.41 -9.61
N LYS A 6 6.45 -29.35 -8.88
CA LYS A 6 5.11 -29.34 -9.49
C LYS A 6 5.02 -28.12 -10.43
N ILE A 7 5.05 -28.36 -11.73
CA ILE A 7 4.91 -27.30 -12.74
C ILE A 7 3.50 -26.73 -12.60
N ARG A 8 3.42 -25.42 -12.39
CA ARG A 8 2.16 -24.72 -12.15
C ARG A 8 1.50 -24.39 -13.49
N ASN A 9 0.37 -25.05 -13.78
CA ASN A 9 -0.38 -24.88 -15.04
C ASN A 9 -1.46 -23.79 -15.01
N LYS A 10 -1.60 -23.04 -13.91
CA LYS A 10 -2.64 -22.00 -13.75
C LYS A 10 -2.02 -20.67 -13.32
N VAL A 11 -2.34 -19.61 -14.04
CA VAL A 11 -1.92 -18.23 -13.74
C VAL A 11 -2.95 -17.56 -12.83
N THR A 12 -2.50 -16.80 -11.83
CA THR A 12 -3.40 -16.02 -10.97
C THR A 12 -3.88 -14.76 -11.68
N VAL A 13 -5.01 -14.21 -11.24
CA VAL A 13 -5.54 -12.95 -11.79
C VAL A 13 -4.51 -11.80 -11.75
N PRO A 14 -3.78 -11.56 -10.64
CA PRO A 14 -2.73 -10.54 -10.60
C PRO A 14 -1.58 -10.79 -11.57
N GLU A 15 -1.09 -12.04 -11.68
CA GLU A 15 0.01 -12.37 -12.60
C GLU A 15 -0.41 -12.14 -14.05
N PHE A 16 -1.65 -12.50 -14.41
CA PHE A 16 -2.18 -12.27 -15.75
C PHE A 16 -2.24 -10.77 -16.09
N TYR A 17 -2.83 -9.95 -15.23
CA TYR A 17 -2.92 -8.51 -15.47
C TYR A 17 -1.54 -7.83 -15.42
N SER A 18 -0.68 -8.23 -14.48
CA SER A 18 0.71 -7.72 -14.39
C SER A 18 1.50 -8.03 -15.66
N ASN A 19 1.30 -9.21 -16.24
CA ASN A 19 1.91 -9.58 -17.52
C ASN A 19 1.43 -8.70 -18.68
N LYS A 20 0.13 -8.36 -18.71
CA LYS A 20 -0.47 -7.49 -19.75
C LYS A 20 0.00 -6.04 -19.66
N ILE A 21 0.30 -5.54 -18.46
CA ILE A 21 0.84 -4.18 -18.24
C ILE A 21 2.37 -4.17 -18.00
N ALA A 22 3.05 -5.27 -18.32
CA ALA A 22 4.50 -5.32 -18.27
C ALA A 22 5.09 -4.51 -19.42
N ILE A 23 6.06 -3.65 -19.10
CA ILE A 23 6.86 -2.96 -20.11
C ILE A 23 7.91 -3.95 -20.59
N ARG A 24 7.99 -4.16 -21.91
CA ARG A 24 8.97 -5.06 -22.54
C ARG A 24 9.71 -4.28 -23.62
N ARG A 25 11.03 -4.42 -23.65
CA ARG A 25 11.87 -3.82 -24.70
C ARG A 25 11.43 -4.38 -26.05
N ASN A 26 11.37 -3.52 -27.07
CA ASN A 26 11.01 -3.87 -28.44
C ASN A 26 9.61 -4.48 -28.62
N HIS A 27 8.69 -4.23 -27.69
CA HIS A 27 7.31 -4.69 -27.81
C HIS A 27 6.33 -3.52 -27.71
N PHE A 28 5.52 -3.35 -28.75
CA PHE A 28 4.42 -2.39 -28.72
C PHE A 28 3.26 -2.95 -27.89
N ASN A 29 2.89 -2.23 -26.83
CA ASN A 29 1.72 -2.54 -26.02
C ASN A 29 0.64 -1.48 -26.27
N PRO A 30 -0.46 -1.82 -26.97
CA PRO A 30 -1.55 -0.88 -27.28
C PRO A 30 -2.21 -0.30 -26.03
N LEU A 31 -2.23 -1.05 -24.92
CA LEU A 31 -2.88 -0.62 -23.68
C LEU A 31 -2.32 0.71 -23.18
N PHE A 32 -1.01 0.92 -23.28
CA PHE A 32 -0.40 2.17 -22.79
C PHE A 32 -0.78 3.40 -23.60
N TYR A 33 -1.35 3.25 -24.81
CA TYR A 33 -1.83 4.36 -25.63
C TYR A 33 -3.35 4.60 -25.48
N GLY A 34 -4.03 3.80 -24.67
CA GLY A 34 -5.49 3.88 -24.49
C GLY A 34 -5.97 5.05 -23.61
N GLY A 35 -5.07 5.81 -22.96
CA GLY A 35 -5.42 6.93 -22.09
C GLY A 35 -6.49 6.57 -21.05
N LYS A 36 -7.67 7.21 -21.11
CA LYS A 36 -8.82 6.88 -20.24
C LYS A 36 -9.25 5.41 -20.31
N LEU A 37 -9.18 4.76 -21.48
CA LEU A 37 -9.49 3.34 -21.60
C LEU A 37 -8.50 2.47 -20.82
N PHE A 38 -7.23 2.88 -20.76
CA PHE A 38 -6.23 2.20 -19.95
C PHE A 38 -6.50 2.35 -18.46
N GLN A 39 -6.87 3.56 -18.00
CA GLN A 39 -7.28 3.78 -16.61
C GLN A 39 -8.48 2.88 -16.24
N GLN A 40 -9.50 2.82 -17.10
CA GLN A 40 -10.66 1.96 -16.89
C GLN A 40 -10.28 0.47 -16.87
N TYR A 41 -9.36 0.05 -17.75
CA TYR A 41 -8.83 -1.31 -17.78
C TYR A 41 -8.17 -1.68 -16.44
N LEU A 42 -7.35 -0.78 -15.86
CA LEU A 42 -6.71 -1.00 -14.56
C LEU A 42 -7.73 -1.11 -13.42
N VAL A 43 -8.72 -0.21 -13.39
CA VAL A 43 -9.80 -0.24 -12.38
C VAL A 43 -10.58 -1.54 -12.47
N TYR A 44 -10.93 -1.97 -13.69
CA TYR A 44 -11.66 -3.22 -13.91
C TYR A 44 -10.83 -4.45 -13.52
N ALA A 45 -9.54 -4.46 -13.87
CA ALA A 45 -8.59 -5.50 -13.48
C ALA A 45 -8.51 -5.65 -11.95
N TYR A 46 -8.41 -4.53 -11.24
CA TYR A 46 -8.38 -4.51 -9.78
C TYR A 46 -9.71 -4.99 -9.18
N ALA A 47 -10.85 -4.50 -9.68
CA ALA A 47 -12.17 -4.95 -9.23
C ALA A 47 -12.36 -6.46 -9.40
N ARG A 48 -11.90 -7.03 -10.52
CA ARG A 48 -11.94 -8.47 -10.77
C ARG A 48 -11.04 -9.24 -9.81
N TYR A 49 -9.85 -8.73 -9.51
CA TYR A 49 -8.96 -9.33 -8.53
C TYR A 49 -9.60 -9.34 -7.13
N GLU A 50 -10.12 -8.20 -6.66
CA GLU A 50 -10.78 -8.09 -5.36
C GLU A 50 -12.02 -8.99 -5.27
N ALA A 51 -12.84 -9.05 -6.32
CA ALA A 51 -13.97 -9.96 -6.39
C ALA A 51 -13.53 -11.43 -6.26
N ASN A 52 -12.49 -11.84 -7.00
CA ASN A 52 -11.97 -13.21 -6.92
C ASN A 52 -11.45 -13.55 -5.51
N ARG A 53 -10.74 -12.60 -4.90
CA ARG A 53 -10.23 -12.73 -3.53
C ARG A 53 -11.35 -12.83 -2.50
N MET A 54 -12.41 -12.04 -2.66
CA MET A 54 -13.61 -12.09 -1.82
C MET A 54 -14.36 -13.43 -1.97
N THR A 55 -14.51 -13.94 -3.20
CA THR A 55 -15.08 -15.27 -3.44
C THR A 55 -14.25 -16.36 -2.77
N TYR A 56 -12.92 -16.28 -2.84
CA TYR A 56 -12.05 -17.22 -2.17
C TYR A 56 -12.24 -17.18 -0.64
N ILE A 57 -12.24 -16.00 -0.04
CA ILE A 57 -12.46 -15.83 1.41
C ILE A 57 -13.81 -16.41 1.82
N ARG A 58 -14.87 -16.15 1.05
CA ARG A 58 -16.22 -16.68 1.31
C ARG A 58 -16.26 -18.20 1.27
N ASN A 59 -15.62 -18.82 0.28
CA ASN A 59 -15.68 -20.27 0.09
C ASN A 59 -14.74 -21.05 1.02
N ASN A 60 -13.72 -20.40 1.58
CA ASN A 60 -12.68 -21.03 2.40
C ASN A 60 -12.73 -20.60 3.89
N GLN A 61 -13.90 -20.17 4.38
CA GLN A 61 -14.06 -19.73 5.78
C GLN A 61 -13.62 -20.80 6.79
N LYS A 62 -13.91 -22.08 6.55
CA LYS A 62 -13.52 -23.18 7.46
C LYS A 62 -11.99 -23.33 7.59
N THR A 63 -11.27 -23.21 6.48
CA THR A 63 -9.80 -23.31 6.43
C THR A 63 -9.10 -22.07 6.99
N LEU A 64 -9.75 -20.90 6.95
CA LEU A 64 -9.21 -19.62 7.44
C LEU A 64 -9.20 -19.48 8.98
N ARG A 65 -9.19 -20.59 9.73
CA ARG A 65 -9.23 -20.65 11.20
C ARG A 65 -10.26 -19.69 11.79
N VAL A 66 -11.51 -19.84 11.34
CA VAL A 66 -12.64 -19.03 11.82
C VAL A 66 -13.13 -19.48 13.21
N GLU A 67 -12.54 -20.55 13.78
CA GLU A 67 -12.95 -21.15 15.04
C GLU A 67 -12.83 -20.22 16.26
N SER A 68 -11.90 -19.24 16.24
CA SER A 68 -11.80 -18.19 17.28
C SER A 68 -12.93 -17.15 17.22
N TYR A 69 -13.86 -17.25 16.27
CA TYR A 69 -14.92 -16.27 16.05
C TYR A 69 -16.33 -16.76 16.40
N LYS A 70 -16.46 -17.96 16.99
CA LYS A 70 -17.75 -18.50 17.47
C LYS A 70 -18.47 -17.51 18.39
N GLY A 71 -17.79 -16.98 19.41
CA GLY A 71 -18.39 -16.05 20.36
C GLY A 71 -18.88 -14.73 19.74
N LEU A 72 -18.23 -14.23 18.69
CA LEU A 72 -18.64 -13.00 18.00
C LEU A 72 -19.83 -13.26 17.06
N LEU A 73 -19.84 -14.42 16.38
CA LEU A 73 -20.99 -14.86 15.58
C LEU A 73 -22.22 -15.10 16.47
N ASP A 74 -22.04 -15.71 17.64
CA ASP A 74 -23.12 -15.98 18.59
C ASP A 74 -23.75 -14.68 19.11
N HIS A 75 -22.94 -13.66 19.42
CA HIS A 75 -23.40 -12.33 19.81
C HIS A 75 -24.14 -11.57 18.69
N ILE A 76 -23.65 -11.64 17.45
CA ILE A 76 -24.36 -11.02 16.31
C ILE A 76 -25.67 -11.74 16.04
N ASN A 77 -25.68 -13.07 16.14
CA ASN A 77 -26.89 -13.87 15.96
C ASN A 77 -27.93 -13.59 17.06
N SER A 78 -27.53 -13.33 18.31
CA SER A 78 -28.47 -12.93 19.37
C SER A 78 -29.09 -11.56 19.07
N ILE A 79 -28.29 -10.56 18.71
CA ILE A 79 -28.79 -9.21 18.34
C ILE A 79 -29.75 -9.27 17.14
N SER A 80 -29.47 -10.15 16.18
CA SER A 80 -30.28 -10.31 14.97
C SER A 80 -31.65 -10.93 15.27
N ARG A 81 -31.71 -11.86 16.23
CA ARG A 81 -32.96 -12.45 16.73
C ARG A 81 -33.82 -11.40 17.43
N ASP A 82 -33.20 -10.55 18.24
CA ASP A 82 -33.90 -9.49 18.98
C ASP A 82 -34.47 -8.41 18.05
N ASN A 83 -33.77 -8.06 16.97
CA ASN A 83 -34.17 -6.98 16.06
C ASN A 83 -34.95 -7.43 14.80
N LYS A 84 -35.33 -8.71 14.67
CA LYS A 84 -35.96 -9.30 13.46
C LYS A 84 -35.24 -8.94 12.15
N ALA A 85 -33.94 -8.68 12.21
CA ALA A 85 -33.16 -8.28 11.05
C ALA A 85 -32.85 -9.50 10.18
N ARG A 86 -33.18 -9.45 8.88
CA ARG A 86 -32.71 -10.44 7.90
C ARG A 86 -31.22 -10.25 7.67
N VAL A 87 -30.40 -10.92 8.47
CA VAL A 87 -28.96 -10.93 8.26
C VAL A 87 -28.65 -11.95 7.18
N GLY A 88 -28.08 -11.49 6.07
CA GLY A 88 -27.56 -12.38 5.03
C GLY A 88 -26.41 -13.24 5.56
N ASN A 89 -25.83 -14.09 4.71
CA ASN A 89 -24.70 -14.94 5.14
C ASN A 89 -23.53 -14.07 5.63
N ILE A 90 -23.26 -14.11 6.93
CA ILE A 90 -22.14 -13.43 7.57
C ILE A 90 -20.88 -14.24 7.26
N PHE A 91 -19.94 -13.66 6.52
CA PHE A 91 -18.60 -14.20 6.37
C PHE A 91 -17.60 -13.19 6.92
N ILE A 92 -16.59 -13.70 7.61
CA ILE A 92 -15.64 -12.88 8.34
C ILE A 92 -14.46 -12.55 7.45
N LEU A 93 -14.18 -11.26 7.32
CA LEU A 93 -12.99 -10.80 6.61
C LEU A 93 -11.75 -10.96 7.51
N PRO A 94 -10.69 -11.62 7.04
CA PRO A 94 -9.45 -11.75 7.80
C PRO A 94 -8.72 -10.41 7.90
N SER A 95 -7.79 -10.28 8.85
CA SER A 95 -6.91 -9.10 8.98
C SER A 95 -5.97 -8.93 7.78
N THR A 96 -5.83 -9.93 6.92
CA THR A 96 -5.10 -9.83 5.65
C THR A 96 -5.89 -9.05 4.59
N PHE A 97 -7.20 -8.84 4.76
CA PHE A 97 -8.03 -8.09 3.83
C PHE A 97 -7.79 -6.58 3.97
N VAL A 98 -6.96 -6.03 3.06
CA VAL A 98 -6.61 -4.59 3.01
C VAL A 98 -7.87 -3.72 2.99
N GLY A 99 -7.87 -2.67 3.81
CA GLY A 99 -9.00 -1.75 3.95
C GLY A 99 -10.16 -2.25 4.81
N GLY A 100 -10.14 -3.51 5.25
CA GLY A 100 -11.16 -4.04 6.18
C GLY A 100 -10.96 -3.55 7.62
N PRO A 101 -12.01 -3.55 8.47
CA PRO A 101 -11.91 -3.10 9.86
C PRO A 101 -10.80 -3.80 10.65
N ARG A 102 -10.67 -5.13 10.49
CA ARG A 102 -9.64 -5.91 11.18
C ARG A 102 -8.22 -5.64 10.68
N PHE A 103 -8.07 -5.32 9.39
CA PHE A 103 -6.78 -4.89 8.85
C PHE A 103 -6.37 -3.56 9.49
N MET A 104 -7.30 -2.60 9.57
CA MET A 104 -7.05 -1.32 10.24
C MET A 104 -6.74 -1.48 11.73
N SER A 105 -7.50 -2.31 12.46
CA SER A 105 -7.22 -2.60 13.87
C SER A 105 -5.86 -3.25 14.07
N LYS A 106 -5.47 -4.19 13.19
CA LYS A 106 -4.15 -4.81 13.23
C LYS A 106 -3.05 -3.77 13.04
N LEU A 107 -3.13 -2.95 11.99
CA LEU A 107 -2.13 -1.90 11.74
C LEU A 107 -2.00 -0.94 12.93
N TYR A 108 -3.13 -0.54 13.51
CA TYR A 108 -3.13 0.31 14.70
C TYR A 108 -2.42 -0.37 15.88
N GLN A 109 -2.74 -1.64 16.18
CA GLN A 109 -2.11 -2.38 17.26
C GLN A 109 -0.59 -2.57 17.04
N ASP A 110 -0.18 -2.90 15.80
CA ASP A 110 1.23 -3.04 15.43
C ASP A 110 1.98 -1.71 15.64
N ASN A 111 1.37 -0.59 15.22
CA ASN A 111 1.93 0.76 15.43
C ASN A 111 2.02 1.11 16.91
N MET A 112 0.98 0.85 17.71
CA MET A 112 1.01 1.09 19.15
C MET A 112 2.06 0.24 19.85
N ALA A 113 2.27 -1.00 19.40
CA ALA A 113 3.34 -1.87 19.92
C ALA A 113 4.73 -1.30 19.60
N MET A 114 4.93 -0.75 18.40
CA MET A 114 6.17 -0.04 18.04
C MET A 114 6.40 1.19 18.93
N VAL A 115 5.38 2.03 19.10
CA VAL A 115 5.48 3.23 19.97
C VAL A 115 5.75 2.84 21.43
N ARG A 116 5.14 1.77 21.92
CA ARG A 116 5.41 1.25 23.27
C ARG A 116 6.85 0.78 23.43
N LYS A 117 7.43 0.16 22.40
CA LYS A 117 8.78 -0.42 22.44
C LYS A 117 9.88 0.62 22.23
N PHE A 118 9.71 1.52 21.26
CA PHE A 118 10.75 2.46 20.82
C PHE A 118 10.49 3.90 21.28
N GLY A 119 9.32 4.17 21.87
CA GLY A 119 8.90 5.50 22.26
C GLY A 119 8.13 6.22 21.16
N ARG A 120 7.77 7.48 21.43
CA ARG A 120 7.07 8.33 20.46
C ARG A 120 7.95 8.59 19.22
N PRO A 121 7.37 8.68 18.01
CA PRO A 121 8.09 9.17 16.84
C PRO A 121 8.62 10.59 17.07
N ASP A 122 9.76 10.88 16.47
CA ASP A 122 10.44 12.18 16.54
C ASP A 122 10.25 12.98 15.25
N LEU A 123 10.18 12.32 14.08
CA LEU A 123 9.96 12.96 12.78
C LEU A 123 8.64 12.50 12.15
N PHE A 124 7.90 13.45 11.58
CA PHE A 124 6.77 13.20 10.70
C PHE A 124 7.03 13.83 9.33
N ILE A 125 7.29 13.00 8.32
CA ILE A 125 7.65 13.46 6.98
C ILE A 125 6.56 13.03 6.00
N THR A 126 6.11 13.99 5.20
CA THR A 126 5.19 13.72 4.08
C THR A 126 5.97 13.75 2.78
N PHE A 127 5.96 12.63 2.06
CA PHE A 127 6.56 12.51 0.73
C PHE A 127 5.48 12.55 -0.34
N THR A 128 5.48 13.60 -1.16
CA THR A 128 4.44 13.88 -2.15
C THR A 128 4.91 13.54 -3.56
N CYS A 129 4.12 12.80 -4.31
CA CYS A 129 4.39 12.55 -5.73
C CYS A 129 4.27 13.82 -6.56
N ASN A 130 5.23 14.06 -7.44
CA ASN A 130 5.20 15.15 -8.41
C ASN A 130 5.11 14.56 -9.83
N PRO A 131 4.07 14.89 -10.63
CA PRO A 131 3.91 14.31 -11.96
C PRO A 131 4.89 14.89 -12.97
N LYS A 132 5.59 15.97 -12.61
CA LYS A 132 6.56 16.68 -13.45
C LYS A 132 7.99 16.14 -13.29
N TRP A 133 8.21 15.11 -12.46
CA TRP A 133 9.51 14.45 -12.34
C TRP A 133 10.04 14.02 -13.71
N GLU A 134 11.34 14.19 -13.91
CA GLU A 134 12.00 13.94 -15.19
C GLU A 134 11.85 12.48 -15.63
N GLU A 135 11.90 11.52 -14.69
CA GLU A 135 11.74 10.10 -14.99
C GLU A 135 10.33 9.75 -15.49
N ILE A 136 9.32 10.56 -15.13
CA ILE A 136 7.98 10.42 -15.69
C ILE A 136 7.98 11.03 -17.09
N LYS A 137 8.46 12.27 -17.24
CA LYS A 137 8.46 12.98 -18.52
C LYS A 137 9.26 12.26 -19.61
N SER A 138 10.41 11.68 -19.26
CA SER A 138 11.29 10.97 -20.21
C SER A 138 10.66 9.68 -20.75
N GLU A 139 9.78 9.05 -19.95
CA GLU A 139 9.12 7.79 -20.29
C GLU A 139 7.71 7.98 -20.87
N LEU A 140 7.18 9.21 -20.85
CA LEU A 140 5.95 9.56 -21.54
C LEU A 140 6.19 9.55 -23.05
N LYS A 141 5.30 8.86 -23.76
CA LYS A 141 5.36 8.80 -25.23
C LYS A 141 4.66 10.01 -25.84
N ALA A 142 4.85 10.21 -27.15
CA ALA A 142 4.14 11.25 -27.89
C ALA A 142 2.63 11.22 -27.60
N PHE A 143 2.06 12.39 -27.32
CA PHE A 143 0.64 12.60 -27.01
C PHE A 143 0.14 11.95 -25.70
N GLN A 144 1.01 11.57 -24.77
CA GLN A 144 0.62 11.06 -23.45
C GLN A 144 0.81 12.13 -22.36
N ASN A 145 -0.11 12.17 -21.40
CA ASN A 145 0.06 12.90 -20.15
C ASN A 145 0.38 11.94 -18.99
N SER A 146 0.88 12.47 -17.88
CA SER A 146 1.13 11.68 -16.66
C SER A 146 -0.13 10.99 -16.13
N SER A 147 -1.30 11.64 -16.27
CA SER A 147 -2.60 11.06 -15.93
C SER A 147 -2.96 9.85 -16.79
N ASP A 148 -2.54 9.80 -18.05
CA ASP A 148 -2.80 8.68 -18.96
C ASP A 148 -1.97 7.43 -18.60
N ARG A 149 -0.89 7.61 -17.83
CA ARG A 149 0.06 6.56 -17.42
C ARG A 149 0.16 6.44 -15.90
N PRO A 150 -0.95 6.09 -15.20
CA PRO A 150 -0.93 5.94 -13.75
C PRO A 150 -0.01 4.81 -13.28
N ASP A 151 0.24 3.80 -14.14
CA ASP A 151 1.22 2.74 -13.89
C ASP A 151 2.65 3.28 -13.77
N LEU A 152 3.03 4.22 -14.64
CA LEU A 152 4.34 4.84 -14.66
C LEU A 152 4.52 5.74 -13.44
N VAL A 153 3.56 6.63 -13.20
CA VAL A 153 3.57 7.55 -12.04
C VAL A 153 3.72 6.78 -10.73
N THR A 154 2.93 5.71 -10.54
CA THR A 154 2.98 4.89 -9.33
C THR A 154 4.31 4.16 -9.18
N ARG A 155 4.91 3.68 -10.29
CA ARG A 155 6.23 3.03 -10.27
C ARG A 155 7.34 4.00 -9.89
N VAL A 156 7.38 5.18 -10.51
CA VAL A 156 8.38 6.22 -10.19
C VAL A 156 8.23 6.67 -8.74
N PHE A 157 7.00 6.94 -8.28
CA PHE A 157 6.73 7.26 -6.87
C PHE A 157 7.27 6.19 -5.92
N ARG A 158 6.99 4.91 -6.18
CA ARG A 158 7.48 3.82 -5.34
C ARG A 158 9.01 3.73 -5.33
N LEU A 159 9.66 3.93 -6.48
CA LEU A 159 11.13 3.93 -6.57
C LEU A 159 11.74 5.09 -5.79
N LYS A 160 11.24 6.31 -5.97
CA LYS A 160 11.72 7.47 -5.22
C LYS A 160 11.42 7.38 -3.73
N LEU A 161 10.25 6.88 -3.33
CA LEU A 161 9.93 6.64 -1.93
C LEU A 161 10.88 5.61 -1.31
N LYS A 162 11.23 4.55 -2.04
CA LYS A 162 12.22 3.58 -1.57
C LYS A 162 13.59 4.21 -1.38
N GLU A 163 14.05 5.02 -2.35
CA GLU A 163 15.33 5.71 -2.24
C GLU A 163 15.36 6.69 -1.06
N PHE A 164 14.29 7.45 -0.89
CA PHE A 164 14.08 8.34 0.26
C PHE A 164 14.14 7.59 1.60
N LEU A 165 13.50 6.41 1.70
CA LEU A 165 13.59 5.58 2.91
C LEU A 165 15.01 5.04 3.11
N ASP A 166 15.72 4.71 2.04
CA ASP A 166 17.12 4.27 2.11
C ASP A 166 18.05 5.41 2.56
N ASP A 167 17.81 6.66 2.13
CA ASP A 167 18.54 7.83 2.63
C ASP A 167 18.37 7.99 4.15
N ILE A 168 17.13 7.91 4.64
CA ILE A 168 16.84 8.10 6.06
C ILE A 168 17.35 6.93 6.90
N VAL A 169 17.08 5.70 6.50
CA VAL A 169 17.31 4.53 7.36
C VAL A 169 18.72 3.95 7.17
N LYS A 170 19.25 3.93 5.94
CA LYS A 170 20.56 3.30 5.66
C LYS A 170 21.68 4.32 5.63
N ARG A 171 21.45 5.47 5.01
CA ARG A 171 22.46 6.55 4.94
C ARG A 171 22.42 7.46 6.16
N LYS A 172 21.39 7.32 7.00
CA LYS A 172 21.29 7.96 8.33
C LYS A 172 21.42 9.48 8.24
N ILE A 173 20.80 10.09 7.23
CA ILE A 173 20.88 11.55 7.01
C ILE A 173 20.33 12.37 8.19
N PHE A 174 19.44 11.78 8.99
CA PHE A 174 18.90 12.37 10.22
C PHE A 174 19.42 11.68 11.50
N GLY A 175 20.45 10.84 11.39
CA GLY A 175 20.94 9.97 12.48
C GLY A 175 20.35 8.56 12.44
N GLU A 176 20.56 7.81 13.51
CA GLU A 176 20.15 6.41 13.62
C GLU A 176 18.64 6.27 13.86
N ILE A 177 17.97 5.48 13.01
CA ILE A 177 16.53 5.21 13.07
C ILE A 177 16.29 3.88 13.77
N LEU A 178 15.67 3.91 14.96
CA LEU A 178 15.31 2.70 15.70
C LEU A 178 14.07 2.00 15.14
N ALA A 179 13.13 2.79 14.62
CA ALA A 179 11.86 2.31 14.13
C ALA A 179 11.24 3.32 13.14
N TYR A 180 10.51 2.82 12.14
CA TYR A 180 9.73 3.67 11.25
C TYR A 180 8.46 2.97 10.76
N VAL A 181 7.43 3.76 10.51
CA VAL A 181 6.15 3.34 9.94
C VAL A 181 5.79 4.31 8.83
N TYR A 182 5.25 3.82 7.72
CA TYR A 182 4.67 4.71 6.72
C TYR A 182 3.38 4.15 6.14
N VAL A 183 2.52 5.06 5.70
CA VAL A 183 1.28 4.77 4.99
C VAL A 183 1.29 5.53 3.68
N ILE A 184 0.89 4.86 2.59
CA ILE A 184 0.67 5.49 1.30
C ILE A 184 -0.82 5.79 1.17
N GLU A 185 -1.15 7.06 0.98
CA GLU A 185 -2.49 7.53 0.70
C GLU A 185 -2.62 7.94 -0.76
N HIS A 186 -3.72 7.51 -1.38
CA HIS A 186 -4.12 7.97 -2.71
C HIS A 186 -5.29 8.94 -2.53
N GLN A 187 -5.01 10.24 -2.65
CA GLN A 187 -6.03 11.27 -2.50
C GLN A 187 -7.03 11.21 -3.67
N LYS A 188 -8.31 11.51 -3.40
CA LYS A 188 -9.40 11.44 -4.41
C LYS A 188 -9.16 12.27 -5.69
N ARG A 189 -8.30 13.29 -5.63
CA ARG A 189 -7.93 14.18 -6.73
C ARG A 189 -6.42 14.35 -6.88
N GLY A 190 -5.63 13.60 -6.10
CA GLY A 190 -4.19 13.84 -5.93
C GLY A 190 -3.37 12.60 -6.27
N LEU A 191 -2.08 12.83 -6.47
CA LEU A 191 -1.10 11.77 -6.67
C LEU A 191 -0.86 11.04 -5.35
N SER A 192 -0.04 10.00 -5.37
CA SER A 192 0.31 9.29 -4.13
C SER A 192 1.07 10.20 -3.16
N HIS A 193 0.70 10.13 -1.89
CA HIS A 193 1.45 10.71 -0.79
C HIS A 193 1.84 9.58 0.17
N ALA A 194 3.01 9.68 0.77
CA ALA A 194 3.39 8.84 1.89
C ALA A 194 3.50 9.70 3.15
N HIS A 195 2.87 9.25 4.23
CA HIS A 195 3.09 9.80 5.56
C HIS A 195 3.99 8.85 6.32
N CYS A 196 5.16 9.33 6.72
CA CYS A 196 6.22 8.54 7.35
C CYS A 196 6.46 9.07 8.77
N LEU A 197 6.48 8.16 9.74
CA LEU A 197 6.86 8.40 11.12
C LEU A 197 8.20 7.70 11.38
N PHE A 198 9.15 8.43 11.96
CA PHE A 198 10.45 7.88 12.33
C PHE A 198 10.75 8.12 13.80
N THR A 199 11.34 7.12 14.45
CA THR A 199 11.83 7.20 15.84
C THR A 199 13.35 7.13 15.82
N LEU A 200 13.98 8.19 16.32
CA LEU A 200 15.42 8.37 16.36
C LEU A 200 16.03 7.68 17.60
N SER A 201 17.32 7.34 17.50
CA SER A 201 18.12 6.93 18.65
C SER A 201 18.18 8.05 19.69
N ASN A 202 18.42 7.71 20.96
CA ASN A 202 18.51 8.71 22.04
C ASN A 202 19.65 9.72 21.83
N GLU A 203 20.70 9.34 21.10
CA GLU A 203 21.86 10.17 20.79
C GLU A 203 21.49 11.21 19.73
N ASP A 204 20.74 10.81 18.71
CA ASP A 204 20.34 11.64 17.56
C ASP A 204 19.03 12.41 17.76
N LYS A 205 18.41 12.36 18.96
CA LYS A 205 17.18 13.11 19.20
C LYS A 205 17.41 14.61 19.15
N ILE A 206 16.48 15.28 18.48
CA ILE A 206 16.33 16.74 18.46
C ILE A 206 16.03 17.23 19.88
N LYS A 207 16.97 17.94 20.50
CA LYS A 207 16.86 18.43 21.89
C LYS A 207 16.96 19.94 22.00
N ARG A 208 17.63 20.59 21.04
CA ARG A 208 17.93 22.02 21.02
C ARG A 208 17.37 22.67 19.76
N ALA A 209 17.28 24.00 19.78
CA ALA A 209 16.85 24.78 18.62
C ALA A 209 17.82 24.58 17.43
N ASP A 210 19.13 24.61 17.68
CA ASP A 210 20.14 24.41 16.64
C ASP A 210 20.03 23.05 15.93
N ASP A 211 19.53 22.01 16.62
CA ASP A 211 19.29 20.69 16.01
C ASP A 211 18.18 20.76 14.96
N VAL A 212 17.20 21.65 15.15
CA VAL A 212 16.07 21.85 14.23
C VAL A 212 16.58 22.49 12.93
N ASP A 213 17.43 23.50 13.03
CA ASP A 213 17.98 24.22 11.87
C ASP A 213 18.85 23.33 10.98
N ASN A 214 19.47 22.30 11.55
CA ASN A 214 20.23 21.29 10.78
C ASN A 214 19.33 20.31 10.00
N ILE A 215 18.07 20.15 10.41
CA ILE A 215 17.14 19.14 9.87
C ILE A 215 16.11 19.76 8.94
N ILE A 216 15.67 20.98 9.24
CA ILE A 216 14.60 21.67 8.51
C ILE A 216 15.20 22.74 7.62
N SER A 217 14.96 22.60 6.32
CA SER A 217 15.19 23.65 5.34
C SER A 217 13.95 23.81 4.47
N ALA A 218 13.78 25.00 3.90
CA ALA A 218 12.70 25.30 2.96
C ALA A 218 13.27 26.12 1.81
N GLU A 219 12.96 25.70 0.59
CA GLU A 219 13.28 26.42 -0.64
C GLU A 219 11.98 26.86 -1.28
N LEU A 220 11.91 28.13 -1.69
CA LEU A 220 10.83 28.62 -2.54
C LEU A 220 11.19 28.25 -3.99
N PRO A 221 10.24 27.70 -4.77
CA PRO A 221 10.47 27.49 -6.19
C PRO A 221 10.68 28.83 -6.89
N ASP A 222 11.67 28.88 -7.80
CA ASP A 222 11.87 30.00 -8.73
C ASP A 222 10.63 30.30 -9.58
#